data_AF-A0A961VW62-F1
#
_entry.id   AF-A0A961VW62-F1
#
_cell.length_a   1.000
_cell.length_b   1.000
_cell.length_c   1.000
_cell.angle_alpha   90.00
_cell.angle_beta   90.00
_cell.angle_gamma   90.00
#
_symmetry.space_group_name_H-M   'P 1'
#
loop_
_entity.id
_entity.type
_entity.pdbx_description
1 polymer ?
#
loop_
_entity_poly.entity_id
_entity_poly.type
_entity_poly.pdbx_seq_one_letter_code
_entity_poly.pdbx_strand_id
1 'polypeptide(L)'
;HVGHIGILGVEKKGEEFYQLTLGGSGDEEASIGEIIGPGFSSETVVDAIETLVDAYLNIRTGPDEDFLAAYRRVGQAPFKDALYGAA
;
A
#
# COMPACT_ATOMS: atom_id res chain seq x y z
N HIS A 1 -9.98 -4.01 0.70
CA HIS A 1 -9.74 -4.85 -0.50
C HIS A 1 -9.04 -6.14 -0.06
N VAL A 2 -9.10 -7.23 -0.84
CA VAL A 2 -8.44 -8.52 -0.48
C VAL A 2 -7.08 -8.72 -1.17
N GLY A 3 -6.70 -7.84 -2.10
CA GLY A 3 -5.34 -7.79 -2.63
C GLY A 3 -4.36 -7.16 -1.63
N HIS A 4 -3.10 -7.55 -1.74
CA HIS A 4 -2.01 -7.09 -0.88
C HIS A 4 -1.82 -5.56 -0.94
N ILE A 5 -1.95 -5.01 -2.15
CA ILE A 5 -2.02 -3.58 -2.44
C ILE A 5 -3.34 -3.35 -3.20
N GLY A 6 -4.28 -2.64 -2.58
CA GLY A 6 -5.56 -2.29 -3.18
C GLY A 6 -5.65 -0.81 -3.50
N ILE A 7 -6.29 -0.49 -4.62
CA ILE A 7 -6.58 0.89 -5.03
C ILE A 7 -8.09 1.12 -4.90
N LEU A 8 -8.47 2.18 -4.21
CA LEU A 8 -9.86 2.61 -4.05
C LEU A 8 -10.04 3.99 -4.69
N GLY A 9 -10.81 4.05 -5.78
CA GLY A 9 -11.23 5.32 -6.37
C GLY A 9 -12.24 6.03 -5.46
N VAL A 10 -12.00 7.30 -5.16
CA VAL A 10 -12.86 8.17 -4.38
C VAL A 10 -13.06 9.50 -5.12
N GLU A 11 -14.30 9.96 -5.22
CA GLU A 11 -14.59 11.27 -5.78
C GLU A 11 -14.63 12.31 -4.66
N LYS A 12 -13.95 13.44 -4.85
CA LYS A 12 -14.00 14.57 -3.91
C LYS A 12 -14.14 15.87 -4.69
N LYS A 13 -15.30 16.52 -4.53
CA LYS A 13 -15.62 17.81 -5.17
C LYS A 13 -15.51 17.79 -6.72
N GLY A 14 -15.90 16.66 -7.33
CA GLY A 14 -15.84 16.47 -8.77
C GLY A 14 -14.45 16.12 -9.33
N GLU A 15 -13.46 15.88 -8.46
CA GLU A 15 -12.14 15.39 -8.84
C GLU A 15 -11.93 13.96 -8.32
N GLU A 16 -11.29 13.12 -9.14
CA GLU A 16 -11.02 11.72 -8.84
C GLU A 16 -9.70 11.58 -8.07
N PHE A 17 -9.76 10.90 -6.94
CA PHE A 17 -8.60 10.53 -6.13
C PHE A 17 -8.55 9.02 -5.93
N TYR A 18 -7.38 8.51 -5.58
CA TYR A 18 -7.12 7.10 -5.38
C TYR A 18 -6.47 6.89 -4.02
N GLN A 19 -7.18 6.22 -3.12
CA GLN A 19 -6.63 5.79 -1.84
C GLN A 19 -5.99 4.41 -1.98
N LEU A 20 -4.87 4.24 -1.29
CA LEU A 20 -4.18 2.95 -1.22
C LEU A 20 -4.59 2.21 0.05
N THR A 21 -4.77 0.90 -0.09
CA THR A 21 -5.02 -0.03 1.01
C THR A 21 -3.96 -1.12 1.04
N LEU A 22 -3.44 -1.48 2.21
CA LEU A 22 -2.39 -2.50 2.36
C LEU A 22 -2.80 -3.62 3.30
N GLY A 23 -2.24 -4.81 3.07
CA GLY A 23 -2.36 -5.95 3.97
C GLY A 23 -3.63 -6.77 3.80
N GLY A 24 -4.35 -6.62 2.69
CA GLY A 24 -5.45 -7.53 2.35
C GLY A 24 -4.94 -8.89 1.89
N SER A 25 -5.66 -9.97 2.21
CA SER A 25 -5.43 -11.31 1.67
C SER A 25 -6.77 -12.04 1.53
N GLY A 26 -6.92 -12.78 0.43
CA GLY A 26 -8.07 -13.65 0.17
C GLY A 26 -7.79 -15.13 0.46
N ASP A 27 -6.62 -15.46 1.00
CA ASP A 27 -6.18 -16.83 1.26
C ASP A 27 -6.73 -17.36 2.60
N GLU A 28 -6.17 -18.48 3.09
CA GLU A 28 -6.56 -19.11 4.36
C GLU A 28 -6.42 -18.14 5.56
N GLU A 29 -5.46 -17.21 5.48
CA GLU A 29 -5.30 -16.10 6.43
C GLU A 29 -5.95 -14.82 5.90
N ALA A 30 -7.27 -14.89 5.72
CA ALA A 30 -8.05 -13.80 5.15
C ALA A 30 -7.94 -12.51 5.98
N SER A 31 -7.72 -11.40 5.28
CA SER A 31 -7.58 -10.07 5.89
C SER A 31 -8.09 -9.00 4.93
N ILE A 32 -8.63 -7.91 5.49
CA ILE A 32 -9.08 -6.76 4.72
C ILE A 32 -7.99 -5.70 4.78
N GLY A 33 -7.54 -5.24 3.61
CA GLY A 33 -6.54 -4.20 3.54
C GLY A 33 -7.02 -2.87 4.15
N GLU A 34 -6.13 -2.19 4.85
CA GLU A 34 -6.40 -0.96 5.60
C GLU A 34 -5.96 0.27 4.82
N ILE A 35 -6.70 1.38 4.93
CA ILE A 35 -6.35 2.65 4.30
C ILE A 35 -5.14 3.25 5.02
N ILE A 36 -4.07 3.51 4.27
CA ILE A 36 -2.79 3.92 4.86
C ILE A 36 -2.57 5.43 4.92
N GLY A 37 -3.40 6.24 4.25
CA GLY A 37 -3.22 7.69 4.23
C GLY A 37 -4.15 8.44 3.26
N PRO A 38 -3.84 9.73 2.95
CA PRO A 38 -4.58 10.53 1.99
C PRO A 38 -4.57 9.92 0.59
N GLY A 39 -5.55 10.30 -0.24
CA GLY A 39 -5.62 9.84 -1.63
C GLY A 39 -4.65 10.60 -2.54
N PHE A 40 -4.21 9.92 -3.58
CA PHE A 40 -3.38 10.44 -4.67
C PHE A 40 -4.26 10.87 -5.84
N SER A 41 -3.79 11.81 -6.67
CA SER A 41 -4.42 12.10 -7.96
C SER A 41 -4.18 10.96 -8.95
N SER A 42 -4.90 10.95 -10.07
CA SER A 42 -4.64 10.02 -11.20
C SER A 42 -3.20 10.09 -11.70
N GLU A 43 -2.57 11.26 -11.64
CA GLU A 43 -1.20 11.48 -12.08
C GLU A 43 -0.16 10.91 -11.09
N THR A 44 -0.46 10.92 -9.78
CA THR A 44 0.52 10.59 -8.73
C THR A 44 0.35 9.17 -8.16
N VAL A 45 -0.78 8.52 -8.42
CA VAL A 45 -1.04 7.16 -7.88
C VAL A 45 -0.07 6.11 -8.42
N VAL A 46 0.40 6.26 -9.66
CA VAL A 46 1.36 5.32 -10.26
C VAL A 46 2.70 5.42 -9.55
N ASP A 47 3.20 6.63 -9.31
CA ASP A 47 4.46 6.88 -8.59
C ASP A 47 4.38 6.40 -7.14
N ALA A 48 3.21 6.53 -6.51
CA ALA A 48 2.97 6.02 -5.16
C ALA A 48 3.07 4.47 -5.11
N ILE A 49 2.56 3.78 -6.13
CA ILE A 49 2.68 2.32 -6.23
C ILE A 49 4.14 1.90 -6.42
N GLU A 50 4.89 2.60 -7.28
CA GLU A 50 6.32 2.35 -7.46
C GLU A 50 7.08 2.52 -6.14
N THR A 51 6.82 3.62 -5.42
CA THR A 51 7.39 3.89 -4.09
C THR A 51 7.10 2.77 -3.08
N LEU A 52 5.87 2.23 -3.08
CA LEU A 52 5.50 1.10 -2.22
C LEU A 52 6.26 -0.17 -2.55
N VAL A 53 6.40 -0.47 -3.84
CA VAL A 53 7.13 -1.65 -4.31
C VAL A 53 8.61 -1.52 -3.97
N ASP A 54 9.20 -0.36 -4.17
CA ASP A 54 10.60 -0.09 -3.80
C ASP A 54 10.83 -0.17 -2.30
N ALA A 55 9.92 0.37 -1.48
CA ALA A 55 9.98 0.22 -0.03
C ALA A 55 9.97 -1.27 0.36
N TYR A 56 9.06 -2.07 -0.21
CA TYR A 56 9.03 -3.52 -0.01
C TYR A 56 10.35 -4.19 -0.41
N LEU A 57 10.88 -3.90 -1.60
CA LEU A 57 12.11 -4.51 -2.11
C LEU A 57 13.33 -4.17 -1.25
N ASN A 58 13.35 -3.00 -0.61
CA ASN A 58 14.42 -2.58 0.30
C ASN A 58 14.31 -3.22 1.69
N ILE A 59 13.10 -3.58 2.13
CA ILE A 59 12.83 -4.08 3.50
C ILE A 59 12.76 -5.61 3.53
N ARG A 60 12.45 -6.26 2.41
CA ARG A 60 12.39 -7.72 2.33
C ARG A 60 13.75 -8.32 2.64
N THR A 61 13.71 -9.43 3.37
CA THR A 61 14.89 -10.16 3.86
C THR A 61 15.48 -11.10 2.81
N GLY A 62 14.73 -11.40 1.75
CA GLY A 62 15.15 -12.27 0.66
C GLY A 62 14.13 -12.33 -0.47
N PRO A 63 14.43 -13.06 -1.56
CA PRO A 63 13.52 -13.21 -2.70
C PRO A 63 12.27 -14.04 -2.39
N ASP A 64 12.31 -14.90 -1.36
CA ASP A 64 11.20 -15.77 -0.95
C ASP A 64 10.17 -15.06 -0.07
N GLU A 65 10.49 -13.87 0.44
CA GLU A 65 9.56 -13.06 1.24
C GLU A 65 8.74 -12.15 0.31
N ASP A 66 7.45 -12.45 0.16
CA ASP A 66 6.53 -11.62 -0.62
C ASP A 66 6.12 -10.33 0.13
N PHE A 67 5.38 -9.46 -0.56
CA PHE A 67 4.92 -8.18 -0.01
C PHE A 67 4.09 -8.34 1.27
N LEU A 68 3.18 -9.31 1.30
CA LEU A 68 2.27 -9.48 2.43
C LEU A 68 3.02 -10.02 3.65
N ALA A 69 3.95 -10.95 3.44
CA ALA A 69 4.83 -11.46 4.49
C ALA A 69 5.69 -10.32 5.08
N ALA A 70 6.32 -9.51 4.23
CA ALA A 70 7.09 -8.35 4.67
C ALA A 70 6.21 -7.36 5.45
N TYR A 71 5.02 -7.02 4.92
CA TYR A 71 4.06 -6.13 5.56
C TYR A 71 3.62 -6.63 6.94
N ARG A 72 3.33 -7.93 7.09
CA ARG A 72 2.95 -8.53 8.37
C ARG A 72 4.09 -8.49 9.40
N ARG A 73 5.35 -8.61 8.95
CA ARG A 73 6.53 -8.57 9.82
C ARG A 73 6.86 -7.16 10.33
N VAL A 74 6.82 -6.16 9.45
CA VAL A 74 7.27 -4.79 9.78
C VAL A 74 6.13 -3.81 10.07
N GLY A 75 4.91 -4.19 9.73
CA GLY A 75 3.73 -3.33 9.82
C GLY A 75 3.70 -2.23 8.76
N GLN A 76 2.72 -1.33 8.89
CA GLN A 76 2.46 -0.27 7.92
C GLN A 76 3.44 0.91 7.97
N ALA A 77 4.15 1.10 9.09
CA ALA A 77 4.96 2.29 9.35
C ALA A 77 5.96 2.61 8.22
N PRO A 78 6.85 1.69 7.79
CA PRO A 78 7.83 2.02 6.77
C PRO A 78 7.21 2.32 5.40
N PHE A 79 6.05 1.73 5.08
CA PHE A 79 5.34 2.01 3.83
C PHE A 79 4.69 3.40 3.85
N LYS A 80 4.16 3.81 5.01
CA LYS A 80 3.62 5.16 5.20
C LYS A 80 4.71 6.22 5.14
N ASP A 81 5.85 5.96 5.78
CA ASP A 81 6.99 6.87 5.77
C ASP A 81 7.55 7.05 4.35
N ALA A 82 7.61 5.98 3.55
CA ALA A 82 8.04 6.06 2.16
C ALA A 82 7.10 6.94 1.30
N LEU A 83 5.78 6.84 1.52
CA LEU A 83 4.78 7.55 0.72
C LEU A 83 4.57 9.01 1.13
N TYR A 84 4.61 9.29 2.43
CA TYR A 84 4.20 10.59 2.97
C TYR A 84 5.35 11.36 3.66
N GLY A 85 6.53 10.76 3.73
CA GLY A 85 7.66 11.24 4.52
C GLY A 85 7.55 10.85 5.99
N ALA A 86 8.68 10.89 6.70
CA ALA A 86 8.70 10.72 8.15
C ALA A 86 7.99 11.91 8.80
N ALA A 87 6.98 11.62 9.61
CA ALA A 87 6.30 12.60 10.46
C ALA A 87 7.20 13.11 11.59
#